data_AF-A0A6C0Q821-F1
#
_entry.id   AF-A0A6C0Q821-F1
#
_cell.length_a   1.000
_cell.length_b   1.000
_cell.length_c   1.000
_cell.angle_alpha   90.00
_cell.angle_beta   90.00
_cell.angle_gamma   90.00
#
_symmetry.space_group_name_H-M   'P 1'
#
loop_
_entity.id
_entity.type
_entity.pdbx_description
1 polymer ?
#
loop_
_entity_poly.entity_id
_entity_poly.type
_entity_poly.pdbx_seq_one_letter_code
_entity_poly.pdbx_strand_id
1 'polypeptide(L)'
;MNSFDAHLPALATEQADHLRELVRLHHARRGDTVTVSGDTVHADQGTRALYNLAELCRRAEPEAWPRLVEHHFDALDNGTRSAGADAESVLRSVYLRLVPDDAVPAEAAASFSYTRPVATGLLEALALDLPDSLRLLDDRDVARAGLEELRSAGRARLVGEPVDHDVVRTDSGATVHLVTGGSMFVASKALVLGDLARTLTGRELPGDGALFTAPSRHFLVFHPLEDGYAVEAINDLAAFGLGAYRDNPGPLSPRIYWWHKGEITCLTRIDDAAKSFSIVPPDELMTILRRLKGAA
;
A
#
# COMPACT_ATOMS: atom_id res chain seq x y z
N MET A 1 -3.09 -8.97 32.08
CA MET A 1 -3.58 -8.59 30.74
C MET A 1 -2.33 -8.21 29.96
N ASN A 2 -1.87 -9.05 29.02
CA ASN A 2 -0.64 -8.73 28.29
C ASN A 2 -0.87 -7.45 27.49
N SER A 3 -0.09 -6.41 27.80
CA SER A 3 -0.09 -5.20 26.99
C SER A 3 0.54 -5.55 25.64
N PHE A 4 -0.11 -5.14 24.56
CA PHE A 4 0.50 -5.18 23.24
C PHE A 4 1.53 -4.06 23.12
N ASP A 5 2.54 -4.27 22.28
CA ASP A 5 3.56 -3.26 22.01
C ASP A 5 2.97 -2.09 21.18
N ALA A 6 3.34 -0.85 21.53
CA ALA A 6 2.81 0.34 20.86
C ALA A 6 3.33 0.53 19.43
N HIS A 7 4.47 -0.06 19.09
CA HIS A 7 5.11 0.06 17.78
C HIS A 7 4.94 -1.23 16.95
N LEU A 8 4.89 -2.39 17.60
CA LEU A 8 4.66 -3.70 16.99
C LEU A 8 3.39 -4.35 17.55
N PRO A 9 2.19 -3.82 17.23
CA PRO A 9 0.93 -4.24 17.84
C PRO A 9 0.56 -5.70 17.55
N ALA A 10 1.23 -6.34 16.59
CA ALA A 10 1.17 -7.77 16.32
C ALA A 10 1.63 -8.63 17.52
N LEU A 11 2.45 -8.08 18.41
CA LEU A 11 3.13 -8.81 19.48
C LEU A 11 2.83 -8.21 20.86
N ALA A 12 2.81 -9.05 21.89
CA ALA A 12 2.87 -8.57 23.28
C ALA A 12 4.20 -7.81 23.52
N THR A 13 4.25 -6.91 24.50
CA THR A 13 5.48 -6.13 24.79
C THR A 13 6.73 -7.01 24.96
N GLU A 14 6.64 -8.10 25.74
CA GLU A 14 7.77 -9.02 25.95
C GLU A 14 8.21 -9.72 24.65
N GLN A 15 7.25 -10.06 23.80
CA GLN A 15 7.49 -10.65 22.49
C GLN A 15 8.16 -9.65 21.54
N ALA A 16 7.70 -8.40 21.50
CA ALA A 16 8.31 -7.34 20.71
C ALA A 16 9.76 -7.05 21.16
N ASP A 17 10.01 -7.02 22.46
CA ASP A 17 11.36 -6.84 23.01
C ASP A 17 12.28 -8.02 22.68
N HIS A 18 11.76 -9.24 22.75
CA HIS A 18 12.50 -10.43 22.32
C HIS A 18 12.87 -10.36 20.83
N LEU A 19 11.94 -9.97 19.97
CA LEU A 19 12.21 -9.77 18.54
C LEU A 19 13.31 -8.71 18.33
N ARG A 20 13.19 -7.53 18.97
CA ARG A 20 14.21 -6.46 18.87
C ARG A 20 15.58 -6.96 19.29
N GLU A 21 15.66 -7.80 20.32
CA GLU A 21 16.91 -8.38 20.77
C GLU A 21 17.50 -9.37 19.76
N LEU A 22 16.69 -10.25 19.17
CA LEU A 22 17.14 -11.14 18.11
C LEU A 22 17.68 -10.35 16.90
N VAL A 23 17.05 -9.24 16.55
CA VAL A 23 17.51 -8.33 15.48
C VAL A 23 18.88 -7.73 15.82
N ARG A 24 19.06 -7.21 17.05
CA ARG A 24 20.36 -6.68 17.50
C ARG A 24 21.45 -7.76 17.45
N LEU A 25 21.13 -8.96 17.94
CA LEU A 25 22.05 -10.10 17.93
C LEU A 25 22.41 -10.57 16.51
N HIS A 26 21.49 -10.48 15.56
CA HIS A 26 21.75 -10.80 14.15
C HIS A 26 22.80 -9.84 13.56
N HIS A 27 22.59 -8.54 13.69
CA HIS A 27 23.52 -7.53 13.16
C HIS A 27 24.87 -7.51 13.89
N ALA A 28 24.87 -7.63 15.22
CA ALA A 28 26.10 -7.70 16.01
C ALA A 28 26.99 -8.89 15.60
N ARG A 29 26.40 -10.05 15.28
CA ARG A 29 27.14 -11.22 14.78
C ARG A 29 27.82 -10.98 13.42
N ARG A 30 27.30 -10.06 12.62
CA ARG A 30 27.83 -9.70 11.29
C ARG A 30 28.81 -8.52 11.34
N GLY A 31 28.97 -7.91 12.51
CA GLY A 31 29.80 -6.72 12.70
C GLY A 31 29.13 -5.42 12.25
N ASP A 32 27.83 -5.44 11.98
CA ASP A 32 27.08 -4.27 11.56
C ASP A 32 26.69 -3.43 12.77
N THR A 33 26.90 -2.11 12.69
CA THR A 33 26.39 -1.17 13.70
C THR A 33 25.00 -0.71 13.28
N VAL A 34 23.98 -1.10 14.06
CA VAL A 34 22.59 -0.70 13.82
C VAL A 34 21.94 -0.15 15.07
N THR A 35 20.97 0.75 14.90
CA THR A 35 20.10 1.23 15.98
C THR A 35 18.70 0.65 15.79
N VAL A 36 18.21 -0.12 16.75
CA VAL A 36 16.83 -0.66 16.74
C VAL A 36 15.95 0.21 17.63
N SER A 37 14.95 0.88 17.04
CA SER A 37 14.03 1.80 17.72
C SER A 37 12.59 1.56 17.30
N GLY A 38 11.69 1.33 18.27
CA GLY A 38 10.27 1.07 18.00
C GLY A 38 10.08 -0.14 17.08
N ASP A 39 9.58 0.11 15.87
CA ASP A 39 9.36 -0.86 14.79
C ASP A 39 10.38 -0.74 13.66
N THR A 40 11.54 -0.11 13.88
CA THR A 40 12.53 0.15 12.82
C THR A 40 13.96 -0.20 13.22
N VAL A 41 14.75 -0.58 12.22
CA VAL A 41 16.20 -0.75 12.29
C VAL A 41 16.84 0.33 11.43
N HIS A 42 17.69 1.16 12.03
CA HIS A 42 18.48 2.16 11.33
C HIS A 42 19.91 1.65 11.15
N ALA A 43 20.35 1.56 9.90
CA ALA A 43 21.69 1.18 9.51
C ALA A 43 22.25 2.20 8.50
N ASP A 44 23.56 2.17 8.24
CA ASP A 44 24.19 3.03 7.23
C ASP A 44 23.58 2.84 5.82
N GLN A 45 23.04 1.65 5.54
CA GLN A 45 22.38 1.33 4.28
C GLN A 45 20.90 1.78 4.22
N GLY A 46 20.39 2.41 5.28
CA GLY A 46 19.04 2.93 5.36
C GLY A 46 18.21 2.37 6.52
N THR A 47 16.95 2.78 6.58
CA THR A 47 15.99 2.37 7.61
C THR A 47 15.13 1.20 7.10
N ARG A 48 14.97 0.15 7.92
CA ARG A 48 14.18 -1.05 7.63
C ARG A 48 13.09 -1.23 8.68
N ALA A 49 11.83 -1.38 8.24
CA ALA A 49 10.70 -1.60 9.14
C ALA A 49 10.60 -3.09 9.57
N LEU A 50 10.36 -3.32 10.86
CA LEU A 50 10.22 -4.63 11.50
C LEU A 50 8.79 -5.15 11.50
N TYR A 51 7.82 -4.36 11.07
CA TYR A 51 6.40 -4.74 11.14
C TYR A 51 6.12 -6.09 10.47
N ASN A 52 6.63 -6.30 9.26
CA ASN A 52 6.41 -7.56 8.53
C ASN A 52 7.03 -8.75 9.27
N LEU A 53 8.23 -8.56 9.81
CA LEU A 53 8.91 -9.57 10.61
C LEU A 53 8.12 -9.89 11.88
N ALA A 54 7.51 -8.89 12.52
CA ALA A 54 6.66 -9.08 13.69
C ALA A 54 5.39 -9.89 13.35
N GLU A 55 4.75 -9.66 12.20
CA GLU A 55 3.61 -10.48 11.76
C GLU A 55 4.01 -11.93 11.46
N LEU A 56 5.20 -12.17 10.91
CA LEU A 56 5.72 -13.52 10.69
C LEU A 56 5.98 -14.22 12.02
N CYS A 57 6.66 -13.54 12.94
CA CYS A 57 6.90 -14.01 14.30
C CYS A 57 5.59 -14.33 15.04
N ARG A 58 4.54 -13.51 14.88
CA ARG A 58 3.22 -13.76 15.48
C ARG A 58 2.59 -15.08 15.04
N ARG A 59 2.88 -15.53 13.82
CA ARG A 59 2.32 -16.77 13.22
C ARG A 59 3.21 -17.99 13.42
N ALA A 60 4.36 -17.83 14.06
CA ALA A 60 5.37 -18.88 14.22
C ALA A 60 5.67 -19.14 15.70
N GLU A 61 6.12 -20.36 16.00
CA GLU A 61 6.61 -20.70 17.32
C GLU A 61 7.88 -19.88 17.67
N PRO A 62 8.07 -19.44 18.92
CA PRO A 62 9.21 -18.61 19.33
C PRO A 62 10.58 -19.17 18.93
N GLU A 63 10.75 -20.49 18.92
CA GLU A 63 12.00 -21.16 18.55
C GLU A 63 12.38 -20.95 17.08
N ALA A 64 11.41 -20.61 16.21
CA ALA A 64 11.64 -20.33 14.80
C ALA A 64 12.11 -18.88 14.56
N TRP A 65 11.92 -17.97 15.52
CA TRP A 65 12.16 -16.54 15.33
C TRP A 65 13.60 -16.19 14.96
N PRO A 66 14.65 -16.79 15.54
CA PRO A 66 16.03 -16.50 15.12
C PRO A 66 16.26 -16.77 13.62
N ARG A 67 15.64 -17.82 13.08
CA ARG A 67 15.72 -18.16 11.64
C ARG A 67 14.90 -17.19 10.78
N LEU A 68 13.73 -16.77 11.26
CA LEU A 68 12.91 -15.77 10.56
C LEU A 68 13.65 -14.42 10.46
N VAL A 69 14.30 -13.99 11.54
CA VAL A 69 15.12 -12.77 11.56
C VAL A 69 16.27 -12.90 10.56
N GLU A 70 16.99 -14.01 10.57
CA GLU A 70 18.09 -14.27 9.64
C GLU A 70 17.60 -14.24 8.18
N HIS A 71 16.54 -14.97 7.87
CA HIS A 71 15.96 -15.02 6.53
C HIS A 71 15.51 -13.64 6.05
N HIS A 72 14.86 -12.86 6.92
CA HIS A 72 14.35 -11.54 6.60
C HIS A 72 15.47 -10.56 6.19
N PHE A 73 16.54 -10.48 6.99
CA PHE A 73 17.64 -9.57 6.70
C PHE A 73 18.56 -10.08 5.58
N ASP A 74 18.78 -11.39 5.47
CA ASP A 74 19.49 -11.95 4.33
C ASP A 74 18.73 -11.68 3.01
N ALA A 75 17.39 -11.76 3.01
CA ALA A 75 16.58 -11.42 1.84
C ALA A 75 16.68 -9.93 1.47
N LEU A 76 16.68 -9.02 2.45
CA LEU A 76 16.87 -7.58 2.22
C LEU A 76 18.27 -7.26 1.70
N ASP A 77 19.30 -7.87 2.29
CA ASP A 77 20.69 -7.69 1.88
C ASP A 77 20.95 -8.31 0.50
N ASN A 78 20.37 -9.48 0.22
CA ASN A 78 20.43 -10.11 -1.09
C ASN A 78 19.63 -9.33 -2.12
N GLY A 79 18.48 -8.75 -1.78
CA GLY A 79 17.71 -7.88 -2.65
C GLY A 79 18.47 -6.60 -3.02
N THR A 80 19.23 -6.06 -2.07
CA THR A 80 20.12 -4.90 -2.27
C THR A 80 21.36 -5.27 -3.10
N ARG A 81 21.98 -6.43 -2.83
CA ARG A 81 23.13 -6.96 -3.58
C ARG A 81 22.75 -7.49 -4.97
N SER A 82 21.51 -7.93 -5.16
CA SER A 82 20.93 -8.35 -6.45
C SER A 82 20.57 -7.17 -7.34
N ALA A 83 21.19 -6.01 -7.14
CA ALA A 83 21.45 -5.05 -8.21
C ALA A 83 22.22 -5.66 -9.43
N GLY A 84 22.48 -6.97 -9.43
CA GLY A 84 22.90 -7.79 -10.57
C GLY A 84 21.92 -8.89 -10.98
N ALA A 85 20.65 -8.87 -10.56
CA ALA A 85 19.63 -9.72 -11.15
C ALA A 85 19.51 -9.41 -12.65
N ASP A 86 19.44 -10.44 -13.50
CA ASP A 86 19.21 -10.23 -14.92
C ASP A 86 17.84 -9.58 -15.16
N ALA A 87 17.73 -8.85 -16.28
CA ALA A 87 16.51 -8.11 -16.64
C ALA A 87 15.27 -9.02 -16.65
N GLU A 88 15.43 -10.28 -17.05
CA GLU A 88 14.34 -11.26 -17.13
C GLU A 88 13.79 -11.61 -15.74
N SER A 89 14.66 -11.79 -14.75
CA SER A 89 14.24 -12.04 -13.37
C SER A 89 13.52 -10.85 -12.76
N VAL A 90 13.95 -9.63 -13.06
CA VAL A 90 13.27 -8.41 -12.61
C VAL A 90 11.87 -8.33 -13.25
N LEU A 91 11.77 -8.54 -14.56
CA LEU A 91 10.49 -8.53 -15.29
C LEU A 91 9.51 -9.59 -14.77
N ARG A 92 10.00 -10.77 -14.37
CA ARG A 92 9.13 -11.82 -13.81
C ARG A 92 8.55 -11.46 -12.45
N SER A 93 9.24 -10.66 -11.64
CA SER A 93 8.88 -10.43 -10.22
C SER A 93 8.44 -8.99 -9.90
N VAL A 94 8.41 -8.10 -10.89
CA VAL A 94 8.01 -6.70 -10.70
C VAL A 94 6.50 -6.55 -10.57
N TYR A 95 6.09 -5.62 -9.71
CA TYR A 95 4.73 -5.11 -9.59
C TYR A 95 4.71 -3.61 -9.85
N LEU A 96 3.60 -3.13 -10.42
CA LEU A 96 3.20 -1.73 -10.24
C LEU A 96 2.80 -1.51 -8.79
N ARG A 97 3.31 -0.43 -8.20
CA ARG A 97 3.17 -0.11 -6.78
C ARG A 97 2.57 1.28 -6.64
N LEU A 98 1.50 1.38 -5.86
CA LEU A 98 1.01 2.64 -5.34
C LEU A 98 1.68 2.92 -3.99
N VAL A 99 2.30 4.10 -3.86
CA VAL A 99 3.00 4.53 -2.64
C VAL A 99 2.60 5.95 -2.25
N PRO A 100 2.76 6.35 -0.98
CA PRO A 100 2.68 7.75 -0.58
C PRO A 100 3.65 8.63 -1.39
N ASP A 101 3.34 9.91 -1.54
CA ASP A 101 4.20 10.85 -2.26
C ASP A 101 5.46 11.29 -1.50
N ASP A 102 5.56 10.92 -0.22
CA ASP A 102 6.75 11.05 0.62
C ASP A 102 7.50 9.72 0.82
N ALA A 103 7.10 8.65 0.12
CA ALA A 103 7.71 7.32 0.27
C ALA A 103 9.19 7.26 -0.14
N VAL A 104 9.62 8.19 -1.00
CA VAL A 104 11.03 8.35 -1.40
C VAL A 104 11.55 9.64 -0.75
N PRO A 105 12.55 9.55 0.14
CA PRO A 105 13.17 10.74 0.74
C PRO A 105 13.73 11.69 -0.33
N ALA A 106 13.69 13.00 -0.06
CA ALA A 106 14.11 14.02 -1.02
C ALA A 106 15.57 13.82 -1.50
N GLU A 107 16.44 13.31 -0.64
CA GLU A 107 17.84 13.01 -0.93
C GLU A 107 17.99 11.84 -1.92
N ALA A 108 17.03 10.91 -1.92
CA ALA A 108 17.00 9.75 -2.79
C ALA A 108 16.19 9.97 -4.07
N ALA A 109 15.38 11.04 -4.16
CA ALA A 109 14.45 11.30 -5.26
C ALA A 109 15.12 11.26 -6.66
N ALA A 110 16.38 11.71 -6.76
CA ALA A 110 17.15 11.67 -8.00
C ALA A 110 17.45 10.25 -8.53
N SER A 111 17.30 9.22 -7.69
CA SER A 111 17.45 7.81 -8.07
C SER A 111 16.13 7.12 -8.41
N PHE A 112 15.00 7.83 -8.32
CA PHE A 112 13.66 7.32 -8.59
C PHE A 112 12.91 8.24 -9.56
N SER A 113 13.64 8.83 -10.51
CA SER A 113 13.10 9.82 -11.45
C SER A 113 12.02 9.28 -12.39
N TYR A 114 11.93 7.95 -12.56
CA TYR A 114 10.86 7.31 -13.33
C TYR A 114 9.47 7.36 -12.66
N THR A 115 9.42 7.58 -11.34
CA THR A 115 8.16 7.62 -10.58
C THR A 115 7.28 8.77 -11.06
N ARG A 116 5.96 8.61 -10.97
CA ARG A 116 5.02 9.65 -11.43
C ARG A 116 3.87 9.85 -10.44
N PRO A 117 3.42 11.10 -10.22
CA PRO A 117 2.18 11.36 -9.51
C PRO A 117 0.99 10.71 -10.19
N VAL A 118 0.17 10.04 -9.40
CA VAL A 118 -1.10 9.43 -9.81
C VAL A 118 -2.25 10.35 -9.41
N ALA A 119 -2.18 10.86 -8.18
CA ALA A 119 -3.07 11.86 -7.61
C ALA A 119 -2.35 12.54 -6.44
N THR A 120 -2.94 13.59 -5.87
CA THR A 120 -2.42 14.22 -4.65
C THR A 120 -2.24 13.18 -3.53
N GLY A 121 -1.03 13.04 -3.00
CA GLY A 121 -0.71 12.06 -1.96
C GLY A 121 -0.25 10.69 -2.48
N LEU A 122 -0.21 10.46 -3.80
CA LEU A 122 0.04 9.14 -4.37
C LEU A 122 1.01 9.18 -5.56
N LEU A 123 2.01 8.29 -5.53
CA LEU A 123 2.92 8.03 -6.63
C LEU A 123 2.76 6.59 -7.15
N GLU A 124 2.95 6.43 -8.45
CA GLU A 124 3.21 5.15 -9.09
C GLU A 124 4.72 4.89 -9.08
N ALA A 125 5.10 3.72 -8.57
CA ALA A 125 6.46 3.20 -8.57
C ALA A 125 6.49 1.74 -9.04
N LEU A 126 7.71 1.20 -9.19
CA LEU A 126 7.94 -0.20 -9.50
C LEU A 126 8.58 -0.87 -8.29
N ALA A 127 8.09 -2.04 -7.91
CA ALA A 127 8.61 -2.76 -6.76
C ALA A 127 8.81 -4.24 -7.08
N LEU A 128 9.84 -4.83 -6.47
CA LEU A 128 9.98 -6.27 -6.38
C LEU A 128 9.31 -6.76 -5.11
N ASP A 129 8.54 -7.83 -5.27
CA ASP A 129 8.06 -8.64 -4.16
C ASP A 129 9.18 -9.57 -3.69
N LEU A 130 9.61 -9.41 -2.45
CA LEU A 130 10.57 -10.29 -1.79
C LEU A 130 9.81 -11.07 -0.70
N PRO A 131 10.27 -12.27 -0.30
CA PRO A 131 9.49 -13.16 0.57
C PRO A 131 8.83 -12.47 1.78
N ASP A 132 9.56 -11.57 2.45
CA ASP A 132 9.09 -10.87 3.65
C ASP A 132 9.19 -9.33 3.56
N SER A 133 9.52 -8.80 2.39
CA SER A 133 9.79 -7.38 2.21
C SER A 133 9.54 -6.89 0.79
N LEU A 134 9.66 -5.59 0.59
CA LEU A 134 9.48 -4.96 -0.70
C LEU A 134 10.68 -4.10 -0.99
N ARG A 135 11.11 -4.10 -2.25
CA ARG A 135 12.16 -3.21 -2.71
C ARG A 135 11.66 -2.39 -3.88
N LEU A 136 11.62 -1.06 -3.73
CA LEU A 136 11.41 -0.18 -4.88
C LEU A 136 12.60 -0.31 -5.83
N LEU A 137 12.32 -0.38 -7.13
CA LEU A 137 13.34 -0.31 -8.17
C LEU A 137 13.85 1.12 -8.25
N ASP A 138 15.16 1.30 -8.38
CA ASP A 138 15.77 2.59 -8.69
C ASP A 138 15.96 2.77 -10.21
N ASP A 139 16.41 3.95 -10.64
CA ASP A 139 16.65 4.27 -12.05
C ASP A 139 17.67 3.33 -12.71
N ARG A 140 18.59 2.72 -11.95
CA ARG A 140 19.58 1.78 -12.49
C ARG A 140 18.93 0.44 -12.80
N ASP A 141 18.05 -0.04 -11.92
CA ASP A 141 17.24 -1.23 -12.17
C ASP A 141 16.32 -1.02 -13.38
N VAL A 142 15.67 0.14 -13.46
CA VAL A 142 14.81 0.51 -14.59
C VAL A 142 15.59 0.54 -15.91
N ALA A 143 16.77 1.14 -15.92
CA ALA A 143 17.61 1.23 -17.12
C ALA A 143 18.07 -0.15 -17.64
N ARG A 144 18.16 -1.18 -16.78
CA ARG A 144 18.56 -2.53 -17.19
C ARG A 144 17.46 -3.31 -17.90
N ALA A 145 16.20 -3.16 -17.46
CA ALA A 145 15.09 -3.97 -17.94
C ALA A 145 14.12 -3.22 -18.88
N GLY A 146 14.19 -1.89 -18.91
CA GLY A 146 13.30 -1.05 -19.71
C GLY A 146 12.05 -0.63 -18.94
N LEU A 147 11.75 0.68 -18.92
CA LEU A 147 10.66 1.24 -18.11
C LEU A 147 9.28 0.75 -18.56
N GLU A 148 9.04 0.71 -19.87
CA GLU A 148 7.72 0.35 -20.40
C GLU A 148 7.47 -1.16 -20.26
N GLU A 149 8.51 -1.97 -20.44
CA GLU A 149 8.48 -3.41 -20.18
C GLU A 149 8.19 -3.70 -18.71
N LEU A 150 8.86 -3.00 -17.79
CA LEU A 150 8.61 -3.12 -16.35
C LEU A 150 7.21 -2.66 -15.95
N ARG A 151 6.70 -1.56 -16.52
CA ARG A 151 5.32 -1.11 -16.27
C ARG A 151 4.30 -2.11 -16.79
N SER A 152 4.51 -2.64 -17.99
CA SER A 152 3.64 -3.64 -18.59
C SER A 152 3.61 -4.94 -17.78
N ALA A 153 4.79 -5.48 -17.43
CA ALA A 153 4.92 -6.66 -16.59
C ALA A 153 4.33 -6.44 -15.19
N GLY A 154 4.64 -5.30 -14.57
CA GLY A 154 4.14 -4.91 -13.26
C GLY A 154 2.63 -4.75 -13.23
N ARG A 155 2.03 -4.21 -14.29
CA ARG A 155 0.57 -4.11 -14.46
C ARG A 155 -0.06 -5.48 -14.60
N ALA A 156 0.49 -6.35 -15.46
CA ALA A 156 -0.04 -7.69 -15.67
C ALA A 156 -0.01 -8.52 -14.38
N ARG A 157 1.09 -8.44 -13.63
CA ARG A 157 1.23 -9.11 -12.33
C ARG A 157 0.27 -8.55 -11.30
N LEU A 158 0.15 -7.22 -11.23
CA LEU A 158 -0.82 -6.57 -10.36
C LEU A 158 -2.26 -6.96 -10.70
N VAL A 159 -2.64 -7.11 -11.98
CA VAL A 159 -3.98 -7.61 -12.36
C VAL A 159 -4.21 -9.04 -11.87
N GLY A 160 -3.21 -9.91 -12.03
CA GLY A 160 -3.26 -11.32 -11.62
C GLY A 160 -3.15 -11.56 -10.11
N GLU A 161 -2.77 -10.56 -9.32
CA GLU A 161 -2.56 -10.70 -7.89
C GLU A 161 -3.86 -11.10 -7.15
N PRO A 162 -3.86 -12.20 -6.37
CA PRO A 162 -5.04 -12.62 -5.61
C PRO A 162 -5.45 -11.59 -4.55
N VAL A 163 -6.75 -11.47 -4.32
CA VAL A 163 -7.35 -10.63 -3.29
C VAL A 163 -8.56 -11.32 -2.67
N ASP A 164 -8.85 -10.98 -1.43
CA ASP A 164 -10.13 -11.26 -0.79
C ASP A 164 -11.11 -10.12 -1.14
N HIS A 165 -12.37 -10.47 -1.39
CA HIS A 165 -13.38 -9.52 -1.83
C HIS A 165 -14.70 -9.76 -1.12
N ASP A 166 -15.18 -8.71 -0.45
CA ASP A 166 -16.50 -8.65 0.17
C ASP A 166 -17.32 -7.50 -0.39
N VAL A 167 -18.64 -7.68 -0.41
CA VAL A 167 -19.60 -6.62 -0.73
C VAL A 167 -20.38 -6.27 0.53
N VAL A 168 -20.27 -5.03 0.96
CA VAL A 168 -20.87 -4.55 2.21
C VAL A 168 -21.86 -3.44 1.89
N ARG A 169 -23.07 -3.56 2.43
CA ARG A 169 -24.02 -2.45 2.45
C ARG A 169 -23.81 -1.68 3.75
N THR A 170 -23.48 -0.40 3.65
CA THR A 170 -23.24 0.46 4.81
C THR A 170 -24.56 0.87 5.46
N ASP A 171 -24.50 1.39 6.69
CA ASP A 171 -25.67 1.86 7.42
C ASP A 171 -26.39 3.01 6.71
N SER A 172 -25.67 3.79 5.91
CA SER A 172 -26.20 4.88 5.07
C SER A 172 -26.91 4.37 3.81
N GLY A 173 -26.77 3.07 3.49
CA GLY A 173 -27.37 2.42 2.33
C GLY A 173 -26.46 2.32 1.11
N ALA A 174 -25.24 2.86 1.15
CA ALA A 174 -24.27 2.70 0.06
C ALA A 174 -23.77 1.25 -0.02
N THR A 175 -23.47 0.77 -1.23
CA THR A 175 -22.82 -0.53 -1.43
C THR A 175 -21.34 -0.31 -1.71
N VAL A 176 -20.47 -0.86 -0.87
CA VAL A 176 -19.01 -0.77 -1.03
C VAL A 176 -18.40 -2.14 -1.28
N HIS A 177 -17.38 -2.18 -2.11
CA HIS A 177 -16.56 -3.35 -2.38
C HIS A 177 -15.29 -3.24 -1.54
N LEU A 178 -15.17 -4.10 -0.53
CA LEU A 178 -14.01 -4.20 0.33
C LEU A 178 -13.04 -5.21 -0.30
N VAL A 179 -11.84 -4.74 -0.64
CA VAL A 179 -10.76 -5.55 -1.20
C VAL A 179 -9.63 -5.60 -0.19
N THR A 180 -9.31 -6.81 0.25
CA THR A 180 -8.26 -7.10 1.24
C THR A 180 -7.37 -8.24 0.73
N GLY A 181 -6.37 -8.63 1.50
CA GLY A 181 -5.57 -9.81 1.20
C GLY A 181 -4.22 -9.84 1.90
N GLY A 182 -3.58 -11.01 1.86
CA GLY A 182 -2.24 -11.20 2.42
C GLY A 182 -1.14 -10.45 1.66
N SER A 183 -1.40 -10.07 0.40
CA SER A 183 -0.47 -9.34 -0.44
C SER A 183 -0.30 -7.90 0.02
N MET A 184 0.93 -7.38 -0.03
CA MET A 184 1.20 -5.97 0.24
C MET A 184 0.82 -5.05 -0.95
N PHE A 185 0.31 -5.61 -2.05
CA PHE A 185 -0.05 -4.88 -3.27
C PHE A 185 -1.56 -4.65 -3.45
N VAL A 186 -2.39 -5.03 -2.48
CA VAL A 186 -3.85 -4.89 -2.55
C VAL A 186 -4.25 -3.44 -2.88
N ALA A 187 -3.71 -2.46 -2.15
CA ALA A 187 -4.03 -1.06 -2.41
C ALA A 187 -3.53 -0.57 -3.79
N SER A 188 -2.46 -1.19 -4.30
CA SER A 188 -1.94 -0.85 -5.64
C SER A 188 -2.93 -1.21 -6.73
N LYS A 189 -3.90 -2.11 -6.49
CA LYS A 189 -4.99 -2.42 -7.42
C LYS A 189 -5.81 -1.20 -7.84
N ALA A 190 -5.76 -0.08 -7.11
CA ALA A 190 -6.33 1.19 -7.55
C ALA A 190 -5.77 1.66 -8.91
N LEU A 191 -4.51 1.34 -9.23
CA LEU A 191 -3.88 1.63 -10.54
C LEU A 191 -4.53 0.84 -11.69
N VAL A 192 -5.21 -0.26 -11.39
CA VAL A 192 -5.89 -1.15 -12.33
C VAL A 192 -7.35 -1.34 -11.95
N LEU A 193 -7.98 -0.32 -11.35
CA LEU A 193 -9.29 -0.44 -10.70
C LEU A 193 -10.39 -0.96 -11.64
N GLY A 194 -10.39 -0.55 -12.90
CA GLY A 194 -11.32 -1.07 -13.91
C GLY A 194 -11.17 -2.57 -14.15
N ASP A 195 -9.93 -3.06 -14.31
CA ASP A 195 -9.66 -4.50 -14.45
C ASP A 195 -10.03 -5.26 -13.19
N LEU A 196 -9.71 -4.70 -12.01
CA LEU A 196 -10.09 -5.28 -10.72
C LEU A 196 -11.61 -5.44 -10.61
N ALA A 197 -12.37 -4.38 -10.84
CA ALA A 197 -13.83 -4.41 -10.75
C ALA A 197 -14.44 -5.43 -11.70
N ARG A 198 -13.93 -5.52 -12.94
CA ARG A 198 -14.36 -6.54 -13.90
C ARG A 198 -14.05 -7.95 -13.42
N THR A 199 -12.87 -8.20 -12.89
CA THR A 199 -12.50 -9.52 -12.35
C THR A 199 -13.36 -9.91 -11.15
N LEU A 200 -13.64 -8.98 -10.25
CA LEU A 200 -14.38 -9.26 -9.00
C LEU A 200 -15.90 -9.37 -9.22
N THR A 201 -16.47 -8.54 -10.10
CA THR A 201 -17.93 -8.41 -10.24
C THR A 201 -18.48 -8.99 -11.54
N GLY A 202 -17.60 -9.34 -12.49
CA GLY A 202 -17.99 -9.73 -13.84
C GLY A 202 -18.50 -8.57 -14.71
N ARG A 203 -18.42 -7.32 -14.23
CA ARG A 203 -18.94 -6.13 -14.92
C ARG A 203 -17.88 -5.03 -14.96
N GLU A 204 -17.89 -4.26 -16.05
CA GLU A 204 -17.12 -3.02 -16.13
C GLU A 204 -17.63 -2.02 -15.09
N LEU A 205 -16.75 -1.12 -14.64
CA LEU A 205 -17.19 0.01 -13.84
C LEU A 205 -18.18 0.89 -14.63
N PRO A 206 -19.11 1.57 -13.95
CA PRO A 206 -19.99 2.55 -14.57
C PRO A 206 -19.18 3.61 -15.34
N GLY A 207 -19.80 4.21 -16.36
CA GLY A 207 -19.15 5.21 -17.20
C GLY A 207 -18.67 6.44 -16.43
N ASP A 208 -19.34 6.76 -15.32
CA ASP A 208 -18.97 7.85 -14.39
C ASP A 208 -17.90 7.44 -13.37
N GLY A 209 -17.47 6.17 -13.39
CA GLY A 209 -16.36 5.66 -12.60
C GLY A 209 -16.74 5.16 -11.20
N ALA A 210 -15.81 5.31 -10.26
CA ALA A 210 -15.96 4.82 -8.89
C ALA A 210 -15.25 5.75 -7.90
N LEU A 211 -15.81 5.86 -6.70
CA LEU A 211 -15.14 6.46 -5.55
C LEU A 211 -14.31 5.38 -4.86
N PHE A 212 -13.16 5.74 -4.31
CA PHE A 212 -12.38 4.78 -3.52
C PHE A 212 -11.54 5.44 -2.43
N THR A 213 -11.14 4.62 -1.45
CA THR A 213 -10.09 4.94 -0.49
C THR A 213 -9.09 3.78 -0.41
N ALA A 214 -7.83 4.12 -0.15
CA ALA A 214 -6.72 3.19 -0.04
C ALA A 214 -5.91 3.53 1.22
N PRO A 215 -6.44 3.22 2.42
CA PRO A 215 -5.91 3.71 3.69
C PRO A 215 -4.57 3.08 4.08
N SER A 216 -4.37 1.82 3.72
CA SER A 216 -3.10 1.14 3.92
C SER A 216 -2.83 0.20 2.76
N ARG A 217 -1.59 -0.26 2.61
CA ARG A 217 -1.16 -1.14 1.51
C ARG A 217 -1.98 -2.43 1.34
N HIS A 218 -2.70 -2.85 2.39
CA HIS A 218 -3.53 -4.06 2.42
C HIS A 218 -5.03 -3.82 2.19
N PHE A 219 -5.46 -2.56 2.02
CA PHE A 219 -6.87 -2.21 1.91
C PHE A 219 -7.14 -1.32 0.71
N LEU A 220 -8.16 -1.70 -0.06
CA LEU A 220 -8.78 -0.87 -1.08
C LEU A 220 -10.29 -1.03 -0.93
N VAL A 221 -11.00 0.07 -0.78
CA VAL A 221 -12.48 0.06 -0.73
C VAL A 221 -13.00 0.98 -1.79
N PHE A 222 -13.90 0.49 -2.64
CA PHE A 222 -14.49 1.28 -3.71
C PHE A 222 -16.01 1.18 -3.78
N HIS A 223 -16.63 2.24 -4.27
CA HIS A 223 -18.06 2.36 -4.54
C HIS A 223 -18.26 2.77 -6.00
N PRO A 224 -18.81 1.90 -6.86
CA PRO A 224 -19.19 2.24 -8.22
C PRO A 224 -20.25 3.34 -8.26
N LEU A 225 -20.10 4.33 -9.15
CA LEU A 225 -21.06 5.44 -9.29
C LEU A 225 -22.25 5.04 -10.19
N GLU A 226 -23.13 4.20 -9.67
CA GLU A 226 -24.32 3.69 -10.39
C GLU A 226 -25.67 3.93 -9.68
N ASP A 227 -25.65 4.40 -8.43
CA ASP A 227 -26.83 4.58 -7.61
C ASP A 227 -26.91 5.98 -6.96
N GLY A 228 -28.02 6.26 -6.27
CA GLY A 228 -28.24 7.53 -5.58
C GLY A 228 -27.48 7.73 -4.27
N TYR A 229 -26.66 6.75 -3.84
CA TYR A 229 -25.97 6.77 -2.54
C TYR A 229 -24.53 7.29 -2.64
N ALA A 230 -24.15 7.87 -3.78
CA ALA A 230 -22.78 8.34 -3.98
C ALA A 230 -22.30 9.37 -2.94
N VAL A 231 -23.18 10.24 -2.43
CA VAL A 231 -22.82 11.23 -1.40
C VAL A 231 -22.61 10.55 -0.04
N GLU A 232 -23.48 9.61 0.30
CA GLU A 232 -23.40 8.78 1.49
C GLU A 232 -22.11 7.93 1.47
N ALA A 233 -21.79 7.34 0.31
CA ALA A 233 -20.56 6.59 0.08
C ALA A 233 -19.29 7.44 0.31
N ILE A 234 -19.28 8.71 -0.10
CA ILE A 234 -18.15 9.62 0.20
C ILE A 234 -17.92 9.73 1.70
N ASN A 235 -18.99 9.92 2.48
CA ASN A 235 -18.89 10.10 3.94
C ASN A 235 -18.45 8.79 4.61
N ASP A 236 -19.01 7.66 4.20
CA ASP A 236 -18.66 6.35 4.75
C ASP A 236 -17.20 5.98 4.45
N LEU A 237 -16.77 6.18 3.20
CA LEU A 237 -15.38 5.96 2.80
C LEU A 237 -14.42 6.89 3.56
N ALA A 238 -14.81 8.14 3.80
CA ALA A 238 -14.00 9.10 4.58
C ALA A 238 -13.83 8.67 6.04
N ALA A 239 -14.92 8.25 6.68
CA ALA A 239 -14.89 7.75 8.05
C ALA A 239 -14.06 6.46 8.17
N PHE A 240 -14.32 5.49 7.28
CA PHE A 240 -13.57 4.24 7.22
C PHE A 240 -12.08 4.49 6.92
N GLY A 241 -11.78 5.27 5.87
CA GLY A 241 -10.42 5.50 5.41
C GLY A 241 -9.54 6.16 6.46
N LEU A 242 -10.07 7.14 7.21
CA LEU A 242 -9.30 7.80 8.27
C LEU A 242 -9.00 6.86 9.45
N GLY A 243 -9.97 6.05 9.87
CA GLY A 243 -9.77 5.04 10.92
C GLY A 243 -8.76 3.99 10.47
N ALA A 244 -8.99 3.39 9.31
CA ALA A 244 -8.13 2.36 8.76
C ALA A 244 -6.70 2.85 8.49
N TYR A 245 -6.51 4.12 8.11
CA TYR A 245 -5.18 4.71 7.90
C TYR A 245 -4.37 4.78 9.20
N ARG A 246 -5.04 5.01 10.34
CA ARG A 246 -4.40 5.09 11.66
C ARG A 246 -4.17 3.71 12.28
N ASP A 247 -5.11 2.81 12.06
CA ASP A 247 -5.18 1.55 12.80
C ASP A 247 -4.45 0.41 12.07
N ASN A 248 -4.12 0.56 10.78
CA ASN A 248 -3.49 -0.49 9.98
C ASN A 248 -2.04 -0.16 9.62
N PRO A 249 -1.18 -1.19 9.54
CA PRO A 249 0.20 -1.04 9.12
C PRO A 249 0.33 -0.66 7.65
N GLY A 250 1.47 -0.04 7.32
CA GLY A 250 1.76 0.40 5.96
C GLY A 250 0.75 1.43 5.49
N PRO A 251 0.60 2.56 6.22
CA PRO A 251 -0.31 3.63 5.83
C PRO A 251 0.00 4.08 4.41
N LEU A 252 -1.05 4.31 3.62
CA LEU A 252 -0.93 4.76 2.25
C LEU A 252 -1.54 6.14 2.09
N SER A 253 -2.85 6.27 2.30
CA SER A 253 -3.51 7.57 2.16
C SER A 253 -4.84 7.63 2.93
N PRO A 254 -5.07 8.66 3.77
CA PRO A 254 -6.36 8.86 4.43
C PRO A 254 -7.42 9.51 3.52
N ARG A 255 -7.07 9.81 2.26
CA ARG A 255 -7.88 10.58 1.31
C ARG A 255 -8.90 9.71 0.57
N ILE A 256 -9.88 10.41 -0.02
CA ILE A 256 -10.86 9.85 -0.95
C ILE A 256 -10.50 10.27 -2.36
N TYR A 257 -10.67 9.34 -3.28
CA TYR A 257 -10.36 9.51 -4.68
C TYR A 257 -11.57 9.16 -5.55
N TRP A 258 -11.60 9.77 -6.73
CA TRP A 258 -12.50 9.41 -7.82
C TRP A 258 -11.67 8.86 -8.96
N TRP A 259 -11.93 7.61 -9.32
CA TRP A 259 -11.42 7.00 -10.53
C TRP A 259 -12.44 7.21 -11.66
N HIS A 260 -11.99 7.77 -12.79
CA HIS A 260 -12.82 7.96 -13.97
C HIS A 260 -11.98 7.74 -15.24
N LYS A 261 -12.29 6.70 -16.01
CA LYS A 261 -11.64 6.36 -17.29
C LYS A 261 -10.11 6.27 -17.21
N GLY A 262 -9.59 5.73 -16.11
CA GLY A 262 -8.15 5.55 -15.90
C GLY A 262 -7.45 6.73 -15.21
N GLU A 263 -8.14 7.85 -15.01
CA GLU A 263 -7.62 8.99 -14.24
C GLU A 263 -8.10 8.91 -12.79
N ILE A 264 -7.22 9.30 -11.86
CA ILE A 264 -7.51 9.32 -10.43
C ILE A 264 -7.43 10.76 -9.94
N THR A 265 -8.54 11.26 -9.42
CA THR A 265 -8.63 12.61 -8.86
C THR A 265 -8.81 12.55 -7.35
N CYS A 266 -7.98 13.27 -6.60
CA CYS A 266 -8.12 13.39 -5.16
C CYS A 266 -9.29 14.35 -4.81
N LEU A 267 -10.19 13.89 -3.95
CA LEU A 267 -11.33 14.68 -3.48
C LEU A 267 -11.07 15.31 -2.10
N THR A 268 -10.03 14.89 -1.40
CA THR A 268 -9.75 15.35 -0.04
C THR A 268 -8.73 16.47 -0.02
N ARG A 269 -9.10 17.61 0.56
CA ARG A 269 -8.18 18.67 0.95
C ARG A 269 -7.88 18.56 2.44
N ILE A 270 -6.60 18.49 2.76
CA ILE A 270 -6.09 18.48 4.14
C ILE A 270 -5.54 19.87 4.42
N ASP A 271 -6.00 20.47 5.52
CA ASP A 271 -5.44 21.69 6.07
C ASP A 271 -4.74 21.33 7.39
N ASP A 272 -3.41 21.26 7.34
CA ASP A 272 -2.59 20.88 8.50
C ASP A 272 -2.62 21.94 9.60
N ALA A 273 -2.78 23.22 9.25
CA ALA A 273 -2.83 24.31 10.22
C ALA A 273 -4.16 24.29 11.00
N ALA A 274 -5.27 24.10 10.29
CA ALA A 274 -6.59 23.97 10.89
C ALA A 274 -6.88 22.56 11.42
N LYS A 275 -6.01 21.58 11.16
CA LYS A 275 -6.21 20.15 11.44
C LYS A 275 -7.55 19.65 10.92
N SER A 276 -7.92 20.06 9.70
CA SER A 276 -9.22 19.76 9.11
C SER A 276 -9.09 19.01 7.79
N PHE A 277 -10.10 18.17 7.54
CA PHE A 277 -10.27 17.44 6.29
C PHE A 277 -11.56 17.90 5.66
N SER A 278 -11.52 18.25 4.37
CA SER A 278 -12.70 18.64 3.61
C SER A 278 -12.75 17.87 2.30
N ILE A 279 -13.96 17.55 1.86
CA ILE A 279 -14.19 16.93 0.56
C ILE A 279 -14.54 18.03 -0.44
N VAL A 280 -13.77 18.12 -1.51
CA VAL A 280 -13.88 19.11 -2.58
C VAL A 280 -13.92 18.39 -3.93
N PRO A 281 -15.10 17.88 -4.34
CA PRO A 281 -15.25 17.24 -5.64
C PRO A 281 -15.10 18.25 -6.79
N PRO A 282 -14.53 17.86 -7.93
CA PRO A 282 -14.53 18.71 -9.13
C PRO A 282 -15.97 18.92 -9.65
N ASP A 283 -16.18 19.99 -10.44
CA ASP A 283 -17.50 20.36 -10.98
C ASP A 283 -18.17 19.25 -11.80
N GLU A 284 -17.37 18.47 -12.52
CA GLU A 284 -17.82 17.31 -13.27
C GLU A 284 -18.44 16.26 -12.33
N LEU A 285 -17.71 15.88 -11.28
CA LEU A 285 -18.21 14.93 -10.28
C LEU A 285 -19.44 15.50 -9.56
N MET A 286 -19.46 16.79 -9.22
CA MET A 286 -20.65 17.42 -8.62
C MET A 286 -21.89 17.31 -9.52
N THR A 287 -21.71 17.39 -10.84
CA THR A 287 -22.81 17.22 -11.82
C THR A 287 -23.31 15.78 -11.82
N ILE A 288 -22.40 14.81 -11.80
CA ILE A 288 -22.71 13.38 -11.71
C ILE A 288 -23.47 13.07 -10.41
N LEU A 289 -22.98 13.55 -9.25
CA LEU A 289 -23.60 13.32 -7.95
C LEU A 289 -25.04 13.86 -7.90
N ARG A 290 -25.30 15.04 -8.47
CA ARG A 290 -26.66 15.61 -8.55
C ARG A 290 -27.57 14.77 -9.43
N ARG A 291 -27.06 14.30 -10.58
CA ARG A 291 -27.80 13.46 -11.52
C ARG A 291 -28.18 12.12 -10.89
N LEU A 292 -27.23 11.46 -10.24
CA LEU A 292 -27.45 10.18 -9.56
C LEU A 292 -28.47 10.30 -8.42
N LYS A 293 -28.36 11.36 -7.60
CA LYS A 293 -29.32 11.63 -6.53
C LYS A 293 -30.73 11.91 -7.05
N GLY A 294 -30.86 12.55 -8.21
CA GLY A 294 -32.16 12.83 -8.83
C GLY A 294 -32.78 11.63 -9.56
N ALA A 295 -32.01 10.57 -9.79
CA ALA A 295 -32.47 9.34 -10.46
C ALA A 295 -32.90 8.22 -9.49
N ALA A 296 -32.67 8.41 -8.19
CA ALA A 296 -32.97 7.45 -7.12
C ALA A 296 -34.35 7.66 -6.49
#